data_AF-A0A812PZ00-F1
#
_entry.id   AF-A0A812PZ00-F1
#
_cell.length_a   1.000
_cell.length_b   1.000
_cell.length_c   1.000
_cell.angle_alpha   90.00
_cell.angle_beta   90.00
_cell.angle_gamma   90.00
#
_symmetry.space_group_name_H-M   'P 1'
#
loop_
_entity.id
_entity.type
_entity.pdbx_description
1 polymer ?
#
loop_
_entity_poly.entity_id
_entity_poly.type
_entity_poly.pdbx_seq_one_letter_code
_entity_poly.pdbx_strand_id
1 'polypeptide(L)'
;MEDDLDRWEARKAQEATEQTQFSVPQSIYLSWIRQELDDEQACMELPFMILVVISFTLMAVLALSQHVVLSVEQAIEQDIMQNANFAFNEYMGHKTLVDVHSFGDFWSWLRLGFVPLVLPRGWGYSERRVPDVTSVFGLSDTAVQAPNAWDFENRYRAPVAGDYL
;
A
#
# COMPACT_ATOMS: atom_id res chain seq x y z
N MET A 1 -93.69 11.97 21.65
CA MET A 1 -92.53 11.45 22.41
C MET A 1 -92.12 10.09 21.86
N GLU A 2 -93.06 9.27 21.36
CA GLU A 2 -92.77 8.10 20.49
C GLU A 2 -91.85 8.41 19.28
N ASP A 3 -92.09 9.52 18.56
CA ASP A 3 -91.41 9.80 17.28
C ASP A 3 -89.88 10.04 17.38
N ASP A 4 -89.39 10.42 18.56
CA ASP A 4 -87.94 10.60 18.82
C ASP A 4 -87.25 9.29 19.18
N LEU A 5 -87.98 8.33 19.75
CA LEU A 5 -87.47 7.01 20.13
C LEU A 5 -87.19 6.18 18.87
N ASP A 6 -88.12 6.19 17.92
CA ASP A 6 -87.99 5.49 16.63
C ASP A 6 -86.80 6.04 15.81
N ARG A 7 -86.56 7.35 15.87
CA ARG A 7 -85.39 8.01 15.23
C ARG A 7 -84.06 7.66 15.88
N TRP A 8 -84.06 7.31 17.16
CA TRP A 8 -82.87 6.90 17.89
C TRP A 8 -82.55 5.42 17.62
N GLU A 9 -83.58 4.57 17.58
CA GLU A 9 -83.43 3.15 17.23
C GLU A 9 -82.99 2.97 15.76
N ALA A 10 -83.52 3.78 14.84
CA ALA A 10 -83.09 3.76 13.43
C ALA A 10 -81.61 4.17 13.25
N ARG A 11 -81.11 5.13 14.06
CA ARG A 11 -79.69 5.51 14.06
C ARG A 11 -78.80 4.44 14.65
N LYS A 12 -79.20 3.80 15.75
CA LYS A 12 -78.46 2.66 16.31
C LYS A 12 -78.42 1.47 15.36
N ALA A 13 -79.50 1.21 14.63
CA ALA A 13 -79.53 0.17 13.61
C ALA A 13 -78.56 0.48 12.46
N GLN A 14 -78.52 1.74 11.99
CA GLN A 14 -77.54 2.15 10.96
C GLN A 14 -76.10 2.05 11.44
N GLU A 15 -75.77 2.51 12.65
CA GLU A 15 -74.43 2.40 13.23
C GLU A 15 -74.01 0.93 13.46
N ALA A 16 -74.94 0.05 13.82
CA ALA A 16 -74.68 -1.39 13.93
C ALA A 16 -74.50 -2.07 12.56
N THR A 17 -75.07 -1.52 11.49
CA THR A 17 -74.94 -2.06 10.13
C THR A 17 -73.65 -1.58 9.46
N GLU A 18 -73.11 -0.41 9.80
CA GLU A 18 -71.79 0.05 9.34
C GLU A 18 -70.62 -0.66 10.04
N GLN A 19 -70.86 -1.28 11.21
CA GLN A 19 -69.92 -2.19 11.88
C GLN A 19 -69.94 -3.62 11.29
N THR A 20 -70.44 -3.82 10.07
CA THR A 20 -70.25 -5.08 9.34
C THR A 20 -68.77 -5.35 9.12
N GLN A 21 -68.22 -6.17 10.01
CA GLN A 21 -67.11 -7.09 9.83
C GLN A 21 -66.23 -6.79 8.60
N PHE A 22 -65.25 -5.91 8.78
CA PHE A 22 -64.08 -5.86 7.91
C PHE A 22 -63.27 -7.15 8.13
N SER A 23 -63.71 -8.25 7.52
CA SER A 23 -62.99 -9.52 7.51
C SER A 23 -62.00 -9.47 6.36
N VAL A 24 -60.75 -9.13 6.67
CA VAL A 24 -59.66 -9.18 5.70
C VAL A 24 -59.22 -10.64 5.57
N PRO A 25 -59.13 -11.20 4.35
CA PRO A 25 -58.66 -12.56 4.15
C PRO A 25 -57.25 -12.71 4.72
N GLN A 26 -57.03 -13.77 5.51
CA GLN A 26 -55.80 -14.03 6.24
C GLN A 26 -54.55 -14.03 5.36
N SER A 27 -54.68 -14.44 4.09
CA SER A 27 -53.58 -14.45 3.14
C SER A 27 -53.01 -13.05 2.86
N ILE A 28 -53.87 -12.02 2.76
CA ILE A 28 -53.44 -10.64 2.51
C ILE A 28 -52.68 -10.08 3.71
N TYR A 29 -53.16 -10.37 4.92
CA TYR A 29 -52.51 -9.95 6.14
C TYR A 29 -51.12 -10.60 6.32
N LEU A 30 -51.02 -11.90 6.03
CA LEU A 30 -49.74 -12.61 6.07
C LEU A 30 -48.76 -12.13 5.00
N SER A 31 -49.23 -11.81 3.79
CA SER A 31 -48.36 -11.24 2.76
C SER A 31 -47.83 -9.86 3.16
N TRP A 32 -48.65 -9.04 3.83
CA TRP A 32 -48.24 -7.73 4.31
C TRP A 32 -47.20 -7.85 5.43
N ILE A 33 -47.42 -8.72 6.43
CA ILE A 33 -46.43 -8.96 7.50
C ILE A 33 -45.10 -9.45 6.91
N ARG A 34 -45.16 -10.35 5.93
CA ARG A 34 -43.95 -10.85 5.28
C ARG A 34 -43.17 -9.73 4.60
N GLN A 35 -43.88 -8.85 3.90
CA GLN A 35 -43.26 -7.70 3.24
C GLN A 35 -42.61 -6.75 4.25
N GLU A 36 -43.29 -6.45 5.35
CA GLU A 36 -42.73 -5.60 6.41
C GLU A 36 -41.48 -6.23 7.05
N LEU A 37 -41.49 -7.54 7.27
CA LEU A 37 -40.34 -8.28 7.81
C LEU A 37 -39.16 -8.29 6.83
N ASP A 38 -39.42 -8.45 5.53
CA ASP A 38 -38.38 -8.41 4.49
C ASP A 38 -37.78 -7.00 4.38
N ASP A 39 -38.59 -5.95 4.52
CA ASP A 39 -38.13 -4.55 4.52
C ASP A 39 -37.28 -4.21 5.76
N GLU A 40 -37.67 -4.72 6.94
CA GLU A 40 -36.86 -4.62 8.16
C GLU A 40 -35.51 -5.33 8.02
N GLN A 41 -35.49 -6.53 7.41
CA GLN A 41 -34.25 -7.27 7.16
C GLN A 41 -33.35 -6.53 6.17
N ALA A 42 -33.90 -6.00 5.09
CA ALA A 42 -33.14 -5.23 4.10
C ALA A 42 -32.51 -3.98 4.74
N CYS A 43 -33.23 -3.29 5.64
CA CYS A 43 -32.70 -2.15 6.38
C CYS A 43 -31.55 -2.52 7.34
N MET A 44 -31.52 -3.76 7.85
CA MET A 44 -30.49 -4.25 8.77
C MET A 44 -29.27 -4.86 8.04
N GLU A 45 -29.45 -5.37 6.82
CA GLU A 45 -28.36 -5.92 6.00
C GLU A 45 -27.48 -4.80 5.40
N LEU A 46 -28.09 -3.69 5.00
CA LEU A 46 -27.40 -2.55 4.37
C LEU A 46 -26.23 -1.98 5.21
N PRO A 47 -26.40 -1.63 6.50
CA PRO A 47 -25.29 -1.10 7.30
C PRO A 47 -24.19 -2.14 7.53
N PHE A 48 -24.54 -3.43 7.60
CA PHE A 48 -23.56 -4.51 7.72
C PHE A 48 -22.67 -4.61 6.48
N MET A 49 -23.26 -4.55 5.27
CA MET A 49 -22.51 -4.53 4.02
C MET A 49 -21.59 -3.30 3.92
N ILE A 50 -22.06 -2.13 4.34
CA ILE A 50 -21.24 -0.92 4.41
C ILE A 50 -20.05 -1.12 5.35
N LEU A 51 -20.26 -1.71 6.54
CA LEU A 51 -19.18 -2.00 7.48
C LEU A 51 -18.15 -2.97 6.89
N VAL A 52 -18.60 -4.00 6.17
CA VAL A 52 -17.71 -4.95 5.49
C VAL A 52 -16.86 -4.21 4.44
N VAL A 53 -17.46 -3.36 3.61
CA VAL A 53 -16.74 -2.55 2.61
C VAL A 53 -15.73 -1.61 3.27
N ILE A 54 -16.12 -0.91 4.35
CA ILE A 54 -15.20 -0.03 5.10
C ILE A 54 -14.05 -0.84 5.70
N SER A 55 -14.33 -1.99 6.31
CA SER A 55 -13.30 -2.85 6.90
C SER A 55 -12.32 -3.36 5.84
N PHE A 56 -12.82 -3.76 4.67
CA PHE A 56 -12.00 -4.24 3.57
C PHE A 56 -11.15 -3.13 2.96
N THR A 57 -11.73 -1.94 2.75
CA THR A 57 -11.00 -0.79 2.21
C THR A 57 -9.89 -0.34 3.15
N LEU A 58 -10.15 -0.29 4.46
CA LEU A 58 -9.11 0.01 5.46
C LEU A 58 -8.00 -1.05 5.46
N MET A 59 -8.36 -2.33 5.44
CA MET A 59 -7.38 -3.41 5.36
C MET A 59 -6.51 -3.28 4.09
N ALA A 60 -7.12 -3.01 2.94
CA ALA A 60 -6.42 -2.85 1.68
C ALA A 60 -5.44 -1.66 1.71
N VAL A 61 -5.88 -0.50 2.22
CA VAL A 61 -5.02 0.70 2.33
C VAL A 61 -3.84 0.47 3.28
N LEU A 62 -4.07 -0.18 4.42
CA LEU A 62 -3.01 -0.48 5.38
C LEU A 62 -2.05 -1.55 4.87
N ALA A 63 -2.53 -2.54 4.12
CA ALA A 63 -1.71 -3.61 3.57
C ALA A 63 -0.82 -3.13 2.42
N LEU A 64 -1.30 -2.21 1.57
CA LEU A 64 -0.60 -1.90 0.31
C LEU A 64 0.65 -1.03 0.47
N SER A 65 0.87 -0.35 1.60
CA SER A 65 2.01 0.57 1.85
C SER A 65 2.44 1.40 0.62
N GLN A 66 1.48 1.80 -0.20
CA GLN A 66 1.69 2.29 -1.57
C GLN A 66 2.57 3.55 -1.61
N HIS A 67 2.47 4.38 -0.57
CA HIS A 67 3.32 5.56 -0.43
C HIS A 67 4.81 5.22 -0.38
N VAL A 68 5.19 4.15 0.32
CA VAL A 68 6.59 3.73 0.44
C VAL A 68 7.09 3.24 -0.91
N VAL A 69 6.33 2.36 -1.57
CA VAL A 69 6.68 1.83 -2.90
C VAL A 69 6.86 2.97 -3.89
N LEU A 70 5.88 3.88 -3.98
CA LEU A 70 5.95 5.03 -4.89
C LEU A 70 7.16 5.91 -4.59
N SER A 71 7.45 6.19 -3.32
CA SER A 71 8.60 7.02 -2.94
C SER A 71 9.94 6.37 -3.32
N VAL A 72 10.04 5.04 -3.19
CA VAL A 72 11.24 4.29 -3.57
C VAL A 72 11.38 4.25 -5.10
N GLU A 73 10.30 3.99 -5.82
CA GLU A 73 10.28 4.01 -7.28
C GLU A 73 10.69 5.37 -7.83
N GLN A 74 10.12 6.46 -7.31
CA GLN A 74 10.47 7.82 -7.71
C GLN A 74 11.93 8.16 -7.37
N ALA A 75 12.42 7.73 -6.20
CA ALA A 75 13.81 7.95 -5.81
C ALA A 75 14.78 7.22 -6.76
N ILE A 76 14.49 5.97 -7.10
CA ILE A 76 15.29 5.17 -8.05
C ILE A 76 15.24 5.78 -9.46
N GLU A 77 14.05 6.16 -9.93
CA GLU A 77 13.87 6.79 -11.24
C GLU A 77 14.68 8.08 -11.33
N GLN A 78 14.55 8.95 -10.33
CA GLN A 78 15.25 10.21 -10.31
C GLN A 78 16.77 10.03 -10.21
N ASP A 79 17.24 9.06 -9.42
CA ASP A 79 18.67 8.75 -9.30
C ASP A 79 19.24 8.24 -10.63
N ILE A 80 18.55 7.33 -11.31
CA ILE A 80 18.98 6.83 -12.63
C ILE A 80 18.96 7.97 -13.66
N MET A 81 17.91 8.80 -13.67
CA MET A 81 17.77 9.87 -14.66
C MET A 81 18.80 10.99 -14.49
N GLN A 82 19.16 11.34 -13.26
CA GLN A 82 20.06 12.47 -12.97
C GLN A 82 21.52 12.06 -12.81
N ASN A 83 21.80 10.88 -12.25
CA ASN A 83 23.14 10.48 -11.84
C ASN A 83 23.77 9.40 -12.75
N ALA A 84 23.01 8.68 -13.59
CA ALA A 84 23.54 7.67 -14.50
C ALA A 84 24.14 8.29 -15.78
N ASN A 85 25.20 9.08 -15.62
CA ASN A 85 25.88 9.79 -16.70
C ASN A 85 27.01 8.94 -17.30
N PHE A 86 27.17 8.97 -18.63
CA PHE A 86 28.14 8.09 -19.33
C PHE A 86 29.13 8.81 -20.23
N ALA A 87 29.06 10.13 -20.29
CA ALA A 87 29.96 10.98 -21.03
C ALA A 87 30.61 12.00 -20.07
N PHE A 88 31.73 11.61 -19.46
CA PHE A 88 32.60 12.48 -18.66
C PHE A 88 33.97 12.60 -19.33
N ASN A 89 34.00 13.12 -20.56
CA ASN A 89 35.28 13.49 -21.18
C ASN A 89 35.11 14.86 -21.83
N GLU A 90 36.11 15.73 -21.73
CA GLU A 90 36.11 17.21 -21.85
C GLU A 90 35.29 17.84 -22.99
N TYR A 91 34.89 17.08 -24.02
CA TYR A 91 34.11 17.50 -25.18
C TYR A 91 32.72 16.88 -25.33
N MET A 92 32.33 15.96 -24.44
CA MET A 92 30.99 15.37 -24.42
C MET A 92 30.26 15.82 -23.15
N GLY A 93 29.23 16.66 -23.33
CA GLY A 93 28.39 17.16 -22.25
C GLY A 93 27.61 16.05 -21.54
N HIS A 94 26.94 16.43 -20.43
CA HIS A 94 26.06 15.58 -19.64
C HIS A 94 25.04 14.86 -20.54
N LYS A 95 25.35 13.62 -20.93
CA LYS A 95 24.45 12.71 -21.62
C LYS A 95 23.89 11.70 -20.64
N THR A 96 22.57 11.61 -20.63
CA THR A 96 21.77 10.75 -19.76
C THR A 96 21.16 9.59 -20.57
N LEU A 97 20.36 8.75 -19.91
CA LEU A 97 19.58 7.70 -20.58
C LEU A 97 18.73 8.22 -21.75
N VAL A 98 18.26 9.48 -21.68
CA VAL A 98 17.41 10.10 -22.71
C VAL A 98 18.18 10.36 -24.02
N ASP A 99 19.51 10.47 -23.95
CA ASP A 99 20.38 10.84 -25.06
C ASP A 99 21.00 9.62 -25.78
N VAL A 100 20.46 8.43 -25.53
CA VAL A 100 20.91 7.17 -26.14
C VAL A 100 20.31 7.04 -27.53
N HIS A 101 21.13 7.21 -28.57
CA HIS A 101 20.70 7.16 -29.97
C HIS A 101 21.32 6.00 -30.77
N SER A 102 22.25 5.25 -30.18
CA SER A 102 22.87 4.08 -30.81
C SER A 102 23.08 2.93 -29.83
N PHE A 103 23.31 1.73 -30.36
CA PHE A 103 23.63 0.55 -29.54
C PHE A 103 24.92 0.75 -28.74
N GLY A 104 25.92 1.45 -29.29
CA GLY A 104 27.15 1.78 -28.57
C GLY A 104 26.93 2.73 -27.39
N ASP A 105 26.04 3.72 -27.56
CA ASP A 105 25.64 4.65 -26.50
C ASP A 105 24.92 3.91 -25.36
N PHE A 106 24.09 2.91 -25.68
CA PHE A 106 23.43 2.09 -24.66
C PHE A 106 24.43 1.31 -23.80
N TRP A 107 25.40 0.61 -24.42
CA TRP A 107 26.38 -0.18 -23.65
C TRP A 107 27.35 0.67 -22.86
N SER A 108 27.71 1.84 -23.38
CA SER A 108 28.52 2.80 -22.64
C SER A 108 27.73 3.39 -21.47
N TRP A 109 26.46 3.73 -21.65
CA TRP A 109 25.55 4.12 -20.56
C TRP A 109 25.42 3.05 -19.49
N LEU A 110 25.17 1.81 -19.90
CA LEU A 110 25.04 0.69 -18.96
C LEU A 110 26.31 0.52 -18.13
N ARG A 111 27.48 0.52 -18.77
CA ARG A 111 28.77 0.26 -18.11
C ARG A 111 29.28 1.42 -17.26
N LEU A 112 29.11 2.67 -17.72
CA LEU A 112 29.69 3.86 -17.09
C LEU A 112 28.71 4.60 -16.18
N GLY A 113 27.41 4.59 -16.50
CA GLY A 113 26.37 5.27 -15.73
C GLY A 113 25.63 4.32 -14.78
N PHE A 114 24.96 3.30 -15.32
CA PHE A 114 24.03 2.46 -14.54
C PHE A 114 24.72 1.47 -13.59
N VAL A 115 25.68 0.68 -14.10
CA VAL A 115 26.37 -0.37 -13.32
C VAL A 115 27.04 0.18 -12.05
N PRO A 116 27.75 1.32 -12.07
CA PRO A 116 28.33 1.90 -10.86
C PRO A 116 27.32 2.35 -9.80
N LEU A 117 26.10 2.73 -10.19
CA LEU A 117 25.03 3.09 -9.26
C LEU A 117 24.43 1.85 -8.57
N VAL A 118 24.20 0.79 -9.34
CA VAL A 118 23.59 -0.46 -8.82
C VAL A 118 24.59 -1.31 -8.04
N LEU A 119 25.84 -1.34 -8.48
CA LEU A 119 26.91 -2.12 -7.87
C LEU A 119 27.92 -1.19 -7.18
N PRO A 120 27.67 -0.77 -5.93
CA PRO A 120 28.66 -0.02 -5.18
C PRO A 120 29.92 -0.88 -5.05
N ARG A 121 31.07 -0.33 -5.46
CA ARG A 121 32.36 -1.05 -5.44
C ARG A 121 32.92 -1.33 -4.04
N GLY A 122 32.16 -1.01 -2.99
CA GLY A 122 32.56 -1.24 -1.61
C GLY A 122 31.36 -1.22 -0.67
N TRP A 123 31.45 -2.02 0.38
CA TRP A 123 30.51 -1.99 1.49
C TRP A 123 30.87 -0.78 2.34
N GLY A 124 30.04 0.26 2.28
CA GLY A 124 30.13 1.37 3.22
C GLY A 124 29.67 0.91 4.59
N TYR A 125 30.58 0.80 5.55
CA TYR A 125 30.18 0.63 6.95
C TYR A 125 29.49 1.91 7.40
N SER A 126 28.23 1.81 7.85
CA SER A 126 27.46 2.95 8.39
C SER A 126 28.07 3.51 9.67
N GLU A 127 28.90 2.72 10.34
CA GLU A 127 29.78 3.17 11.41
C GLU A 127 31.05 3.79 10.81
N ARG A 128 31.21 5.10 11.01
CA ARG A 128 32.50 5.75 10.81
C ARG A 128 33.48 5.08 11.78
N ARG A 129 34.36 4.21 11.28
CA ARG A 129 35.55 3.81 12.03
C ARG A 129 36.31 5.10 12.30
N VAL A 130 36.22 5.59 13.54
CA VAL A 130 37.06 6.67 14.02
C VAL A 130 38.50 6.23 13.74
N PRO A 131 39.32 7.04 13.06
CA PRO A 131 40.72 6.71 12.89
C PRO A 131 41.33 6.57 14.28
N ASP A 132 41.63 5.32 14.62
CA ASP A 132 42.55 4.88 15.65
C ASP A 132 42.50 5.64 16.99
N VAL A 133 41.51 5.29 17.81
CA VAL A 133 41.51 5.58 19.27
C VAL A 133 42.69 4.92 20.00
N THR A 134 43.49 4.08 19.34
CA THR A 134 44.77 3.54 19.86
C THR A 134 45.70 4.66 20.34
N SER A 135 45.69 5.81 19.65
CA SER A 135 46.45 7.01 20.02
C SER A 135 46.01 7.62 21.36
N VAL A 136 44.75 7.47 21.75
CA VAL A 136 44.19 7.95 23.03
C VAL A 136 44.53 7.00 24.17
N PHE A 137 44.63 5.69 23.90
CA PHE A 137 44.82 4.66 24.92
C PHE A 137 46.27 4.16 25.05
N GLY A 138 47.22 4.75 24.31
CA GLY A 138 48.65 4.42 24.41
C GLY A 138 48.96 2.96 24.12
N LEU A 139 48.09 2.28 23.37
CA LEU A 139 48.32 0.92 22.92
C LEU A 139 49.38 1.01 21.82
N SER A 140 50.54 0.41 22.07
CA SER A 140 51.65 0.38 21.12
C SER A 140 51.16 -0.03 19.75
N ASP A 141 51.56 0.75 18.75
CA ASP A 141 51.25 0.66 17.32
C ASP A 141 51.76 -0.64 16.69
N THR A 142 51.33 -1.79 17.20
CA THR A 142 51.12 -2.94 16.33
C THR A 142 49.84 -2.62 15.59
N ALA A 143 49.97 -1.79 14.55
CA ALA A 143 48.93 -1.58 13.57
C ALA A 143 48.27 -2.93 13.33
N VAL A 144 47.02 -3.09 13.78
CA VAL A 144 46.20 -4.20 13.34
C VAL A 144 45.92 -3.88 11.90
N GLN A 145 46.92 -4.18 11.06
CA GLN A 145 46.82 -4.13 9.63
C GLN A 145 45.67 -5.07 9.34
N ALA A 146 44.55 -4.51 8.89
CA ALA A 146 43.42 -5.31 8.46
C ALA A 146 44.00 -6.37 7.53
N PRO A 147 43.78 -7.66 7.81
CA PRO A 147 44.54 -8.71 7.15
C PRO A 147 44.44 -8.51 5.65
N ASN A 148 45.60 -8.35 5.02
CA ASN A 148 45.72 -8.03 3.60
C ASN A 148 45.03 -9.07 2.71
N ALA A 149 44.71 -10.24 3.28
CA ALA A 149 43.82 -11.23 2.73
C ALA A 149 43.03 -11.87 3.88
N TRP A 150 41.73 -12.04 3.68
CA TRP A 150 40.92 -12.94 4.51
C TRP A 150 41.17 -14.36 3.98
N ASP A 151 42.02 -15.11 4.67
CA ASP A 151 42.27 -16.52 4.35
C ASP A 151 41.19 -17.35 5.07
N PHE A 152 40.15 -17.73 4.34
CA PHE A 152 39.16 -18.67 4.85
C PHE A 152 39.80 -20.05 4.79
N GLU A 153 39.97 -20.69 5.96
CA GLU A 153 40.49 -22.05 6.08
C GLU A 153 39.79 -22.97 5.06
N ASN A 154 40.49 -23.24 3.97
CA ASN A 154 40.11 -24.03 2.80
C ASN A 154 39.23 -23.35 1.73
N ARG A 155 39.92 -22.61 0.84
CA ARG A 155 39.79 -22.56 -0.65
C ARG A 155 39.30 -21.27 -1.31
N TYR A 156 39.04 -20.20 -0.57
CA TYR A 156 38.69 -18.92 -1.20
C TYR A 156 39.45 -17.77 -0.53
N ARG A 157 40.26 -17.05 -1.32
CA ARG A 157 40.74 -15.73 -0.93
C ARG A 157 39.73 -14.70 -1.41
N ALA A 158 39.28 -13.83 -0.51
CA ALA A 158 38.48 -12.68 -0.91
C ALA A 158 39.36 -11.71 -1.72
N PRO A 159 38.91 -11.24 -2.90
CA PRO A 159 39.66 -10.31 -3.71
C PRO A 159 39.84 -8.99 -2.95
N VAL A 160 41.09 -8.51 -2.93
CA VAL A 160 41.49 -7.29 -2.24
C VAL A 160 41.51 -6.12 -3.24
N ALA A 161 41.44 -4.89 -2.75
CA ALA A 161 41.57 -3.71 -3.60
C ALA A 161 42.93 -3.75 -4.34
N GLY A 162 42.89 -3.92 -5.67
CA GLY A 162 44.08 -4.04 -6.53
C GLY A 162 44.32 -5.42 -7.14
N ASP A 163 43.54 -6.44 -6.77
CA ASP A 163 43.73 -7.85 -7.18
C ASP A 163 43.02 -8.21 -8.52
N TYR A 164 42.76 -7.21 -9.37
CA TYR A 164 42.08 -7.38 -10.66
C TYR A 164 43.03 -7.22 -11.85
N LEU A 165 44.15 -7.95 -11.87
CA LEU A 165 44.98 -8.17 -13.06
C LEU A 165 45.74 -9.51 -12.97
#